data_AF-A0A847GYR8-F1
#
_entry.id   AF-A0A847GYR8-F1
#
_cell.length_a   1.000
_cell.length_b   1.000
_cell.length_c   1.000
_cell.angle_alpha   90.00
_cell.angle_beta   90.00
_cell.angle_gamma   90.00
#
_symmetry.space_group_name_H-M   'P 1'
#
loop_
_entity.id
_entity.type
_entity.pdbx_description
1 polymer ?
#
loop_
_entity_poly.entity_id
_entity_poly.type
_entity_poly.pdbx_seq_one_letter_code
_entity_poly.pdbx_strand_id
1 'polypeptide(L)'
;MNQRVRKTHQQFMDACNQEARRVLLNRRIVEVRYLTPDECQRQMWSFTGVAMVLDDGTTVYPARDAEGNDAGALHGVSGDGTDFVLPEILCRS
;
A
#
# COMPACT_ATOMS: atom_id res chain seq x y z
N MET A 1 -29.27 18.16 -9.66
CA MET A 1 -28.92 16.85 -9.08
C MET A 1 -27.66 16.35 -9.78
N ASN A 2 -26.49 16.49 -9.16
CA ASN A 2 -25.23 16.09 -9.77
C ASN A 2 -25.00 14.58 -9.57
N GLN A 3 -25.12 13.81 -10.65
CA GLN A 3 -24.57 12.46 -10.71
C GLN A 3 -23.04 12.58 -10.60
N ARG A 4 -22.53 12.58 -9.36
CA ARG A 4 -21.11 12.32 -9.10
C ARG A 4 -20.78 11.00 -9.79
N VAL A 5 -19.79 11.04 -10.68
CA VAL A 5 -19.31 9.93 -11.49
C VAL A 5 -19.15 8.68 -10.62
N ARG A 6 -20.14 7.77 -10.67
CA ARG A 6 -20.00 6.43 -10.08
C ARG A 6 -19.10 5.66 -11.04
N LYS A 7 -17.84 5.44 -10.64
CA LYS A 7 -16.98 4.49 -11.34
C LYS A 7 -17.64 3.11 -11.29
N THR A 8 -17.65 2.39 -12.40
CA THR A 8 -18.06 0.98 -12.39
C THR A 8 -17.08 0.17 -11.56
N HIS A 9 -17.49 -1.00 -11.06
CA HIS A 9 -16.59 -1.90 -10.34
C HIS A 9 -15.32 -2.18 -11.16
N GLN A 10 -15.46 -2.44 -12.47
CA GLN A 10 -14.33 -2.66 -13.37
C GLN A 10 -13.38 -1.45 -13.43
N GLN A 11 -13.91 -0.24 -13.58
CA GLN A 11 -13.08 0.98 -13.61
C GLN A 11 -12.34 1.22 -12.30
N PHE A 12 -12.91 0.78 -11.17
CA PHE A 12 -12.24 0.82 -9.87
C PHE A 12 -11.11 -0.20 -9.82
N MET A 13 -11.38 -1.46 -10.18
CA MET A 13 -10.38 -2.54 -10.27
C MET A 13 -9.18 -2.15 -11.13
N ASP A 14 -9.44 -1.56 -12.31
CA ASP A 14 -8.40 -1.17 -13.25
C ASP A 14 -7.50 -0.08 -12.67
N ALA A 15 -8.09 0.92 -12.00
CA ALA A 15 -7.33 1.98 -11.33
C ALA A 15 -6.48 1.43 -10.17
N CYS A 16 -7.04 0.52 -9.36
CA CYS A 16 -6.30 -0.09 -8.26
C CYS A 16 -5.11 -0.93 -8.76
N ASN A 17 -5.35 -1.75 -9.79
CA ASN A 17 -4.31 -2.53 -10.45
C ASN A 17 -3.25 -1.64 -11.10
N GLN A 18 -3.65 -0.50 -11.69
CA GLN A 18 -2.72 0.45 -12.30
C GLN A 18 -1.76 1.03 -11.26
N GLU A 19 -2.24 1.44 -10.09
CA GLU A 19 -1.38 1.96 -9.03
C GLU A 19 -0.45 0.88 -8.45
N ALA A 20 -0.96 -0.31 -8.15
CA ALA A 20 -0.12 -1.41 -7.67
C ALA A 20 1.01 -1.74 -8.66
N ARG A 21 0.69 -1.79 -9.97
CA ARG A 21 1.69 -2.00 -11.02
C ARG A 21 2.68 -0.85 -11.12
N ARG A 22 2.22 0.40 -11.03
CA ARG A 22 3.09 1.58 -11.09
C ARG A 22 4.15 1.57 -9.98
N VAL A 23 3.77 1.13 -8.78
CA VAL A 23 4.66 1.09 -7.61
C VAL A 23 5.56 -0.15 -7.61
N LEU A 24 5.02 -1.33 -7.92
CA LEU A 24 5.72 -2.61 -7.65
C LEU A 24 6.29 -3.30 -8.88
N LEU A 25 5.68 -3.12 -10.06
CA LEU A 25 6.02 -3.94 -11.22
C LEU A 25 7.43 -3.61 -11.72
N ASN A 26 8.21 -4.67 -11.97
CA ASN A 26 9.62 -4.59 -12.41
C ASN A 26 10.57 -3.88 -11.42
N ARG A 27 10.17 -3.74 -10.15
CA ARG A 27 11.06 -3.26 -9.10
C ARG A 27 11.85 -4.40 -8.48
N ARG A 28 13.12 -4.14 -8.19
CA ARG A 28 13.95 -5.06 -7.42
C ARG A 28 13.89 -4.70 -5.94
N ILE A 29 13.63 -5.70 -5.09
CA ILE A 29 13.84 -5.58 -3.65
C ILE A 29 15.35 -5.59 -3.40
N VAL A 30 15.87 -4.53 -2.79
CA VAL A 30 17.30 -4.35 -2.49
C VAL A 30 17.62 -4.52 -1.01
N GLU A 31 16.62 -4.44 -0.14
CA GLU A 31 16.76 -4.69 1.30
C GLU A 31 15.47 -5.27 1.88
N VAL A 32 15.62 -6.17 2.86
CA VAL A 32 14.52 -6.72 3.65
C VAL A 32 14.90 -6.62 5.11
N ARG A 33 14.09 -5.90 5.89
CA ARG A 33 14.29 -5.71 7.34
C ARG A 33 12.96 -5.51 8.03
N TYR A 34 12.93 -5.55 9.35
CA TYR A 34 11.76 -5.08 10.09
C TYR A 34 11.67 -3.55 10.07
N LEU A 35 10.46 -3.02 10.24
CA LEU A 35 10.29 -1.60 10.54
C LEU A 35 11.02 -1.26 11.85
N THR A 36 11.62 -0.09 11.87
CA THR A 36 12.25 0.50 13.06
C THR A 36 11.18 1.01 14.02
N PRO A 37 11.52 1.17 15.31
CA PRO A 37 10.59 1.78 16.28
C PRO A 37 10.04 3.13 15.82
N ASP A 38 10.87 3.98 15.20
CA ASP A 38 10.45 5.29 14.70
C ASP A 38 9.46 5.17 13.53
N GLU A 39 9.66 4.23 12.61
CA GLU A 39 8.72 3.95 11.51
C GLU A 39 7.39 3.41 12.04
N CYS A 40 7.41 2.50 13.02
CA CYS A 40 6.19 2.03 13.69
C CYS A 40 5.47 3.17 14.44
N GLN A 41 6.22 4.04 15.12
CA GLN A 41 5.65 5.16 15.87
C GLN A 41 4.92 6.15 14.96
N ARG A 42 5.46 6.43 13.77
CA ARG A 42 4.78 7.28 12.75
C ARG A 42 3.42 6.71 12.34
N GLN A 43 3.30 5.38 12.30
CA GLN A 43 2.04 4.70 12.00
C GLN A 43 1.17 4.43 13.22
N MET A 44 1.60 4.85 14.41
CA MET A 44 0.94 4.55 15.69
C MET A 44 0.78 3.03 15.93
N TRP A 45 1.74 2.24 15.44
CA TRP A 45 1.72 0.78 15.56
C TRP A 45 2.52 0.30 16.78
N SER A 46 1.90 -0.58 17.56
CA SER A 46 2.54 -1.24 18.71
C SER A 46 3.35 -2.49 18.34
N PHE A 47 3.19 -3.00 17.10
CA PHE A 47 3.88 -4.17 16.58
C PHE A 47 4.50 -3.86 15.22
N THR A 48 5.70 -4.38 14.97
CA THR A 48 6.40 -4.22 13.68
C THR A 48 6.09 -5.34 12.70
N GLY A 49 6.13 -5.02 11.41
CA GLY A 49 6.12 -5.97 10.30
C GLY A 49 7.42 -5.98 9.50
N VAL A 50 7.51 -6.85 8.50
CA VAL A 50 8.60 -6.88 7.52
C VAL A 50 8.40 -5.75 6.51
N ALA A 51 9.46 -4.99 6.26
CA ALA A 51 9.55 -3.97 5.23
C ALA A 51 10.51 -4.42 4.11
N MET A 52 10.15 -4.06 2.89
CA MET A 52 10.93 -4.29 1.68
C MET A 52 11.30 -2.94 1.08
N VAL A 53 12.60 -2.69 0.91
CA VAL A 53 13.11 -1.49 0.22
C VAL A 53 13.34 -1.83 -1.24
N LEU A 54 12.80 -1.02 -2.13
CA LEU A 54 12.92 -1.15 -3.59
C LEU A 54 14.12 -0.34 -4.12
N ASP A 55 14.54 -0.67 -5.34
CA ASP A 55 15.68 -0.05 -6.02
C ASP A 55 15.57 1.47 -6.22
N ASP A 56 14.39 2.06 -6.12
CA ASP A 56 14.13 3.50 -6.20
C ASP A 56 13.99 4.18 -4.82
N GLY A 57 14.31 3.47 -3.73
CA GLY A 57 14.20 3.96 -2.36
C GLY A 57 12.81 3.83 -1.76
N THR A 58 11.81 3.37 -2.53
CA THR A 58 10.47 3.11 -1.99
C THR A 58 10.52 1.98 -0.97
N THR A 59 9.90 2.18 0.19
CA THR A 59 9.74 1.13 1.20
C THR A 59 8.28 0.70 1.24
N VAL A 60 8.00 -0.61 1.19
CA VAL A 60 6.64 -1.17 1.32
C VAL A 60 6.56 -2.20 2.44
N TYR A 61 5.43 -2.26 3.14
CA TYR A 61 5.19 -3.17 4.26
C TYR A 61 3.69 -3.49 4.40
N PRO A 62 3.35 -4.73 4.79
CA PRO A 62 1.97 -5.11 5.02
C PRO A 62 1.45 -4.46 6.29
N ALA A 63 0.29 -3.83 6.19
CA ALA A 63 -0.53 -3.47 7.33
C ALA A 63 -1.50 -4.60 7.65
N ARG A 64 -1.87 -4.69 8.92
CA ARG A 64 -2.82 -5.70 9.39
C ARG A 64 -4.22 -5.46 8.81
N ASP A 65 -4.54 -4.25 8.34
CA ASP A 65 -5.86 -3.90 7.84
C ASP A 65 -6.00 -2.47 7.25
N ALA A 66 -7.23 -2.12 6.84
CA ALA A 66 -7.84 -0.82 7.10
C ALA A 66 -8.64 -0.70 8.43
N GLU A 67 -9.15 -1.81 9.03
CA GLU A 67 -9.50 -1.96 10.48
C GLU A 67 -9.93 -3.43 10.90
N GLY A 68 -9.15 -4.47 10.62
CA GLY A 68 -9.08 -5.75 11.35
C GLY A 68 -9.54 -7.04 10.66
N ASN A 69 -10.28 -7.01 9.54
CA ASN A 69 -10.92 -8.23 8.97
C ASN A 69 -10.96 -8.32 7.42
N ASP A 70 -10.32 -7.40 6.70
CA ASP A 70 -10.32 -7.37 5.22
C ASP A 70 -8.93 -7.72 4.66
N ALA A 71 -8.78 -7.77 3.34
CA ALA A 71 -7.47 -7.96 2.71
C ALA A 71 -6.51 -6.85 3.16
N GLY A 72 -5.51 -7.17 3.99
CA GLY A 72 -4.62 -6.18 4.60
C GLY A 72 -3.97 -5.24 3.57
N ALA A 73 -3.93 -3.95 3.86
CA ALA A 73 -3.35 -2.93 2.99
C ALA A 73 -1.83 -3.07 2.88
N LEU A 74 -1.26 -2.74 1.71
CA LEU A 74 0.19 -2.56 1.58
C LEU A 74 0.52 -1.08 1.68
N HIS A 75 1.12 -0.68 2.80
CA HIS A 75 1.59 0.68 3.01
C HIS A 75 2.97 0.86 2.40
N GLY A 76 3.30 2.09 2.05
CA GLY A 76 4.64 2.42 1.67
C GLY A 76 4.98 3.90 1.80
N VAL A 77 6.28 4.16 1.71
CA VAL A 77 6.86 5.49 1.65
C VAL A 77 7.71 5.54 0.39
N SER A 78 7.40 6.46 -0.52
CA SER A 78 8.18 6.65 -1.75
C SER A 78 9.59 7.13 -1.42
N GLY A 79 10.54 6.96 -2.36
CA GLY A 79 11.92 7.41 -2.16
C GLY A 79 12.07 8.92 -1.89
N ASP A 80 11.04 9.72 -2.21
CA ASP A 80 10.95 11.15 -1.89
C ASP A 80 10.36 11.45 -0.49
N GLY A 81 10.02 10.42 0.29
CA GLY A 81 9.45 10.54 1.62
C GLY A 81 7.92 10.63 1.66
N THR A 82 7.22 10.52 0.52
CA THR A 82 5.75 10.59 0.48
C THR A 82 5.10 9.28 0.94
N ASP A 83 4.24 9.34 1.95
CA ASP A 83 3.42 8.20 2.37
C ASP A 83 2.34 7.86 1.33
N PHE A 84 2.13 6.56 1.08
CA PHE A 84 1.04 6.06 0.27
C PHE A 84 0.53 4.71 0.78
N VAL A 85 -0.69 4.35 0.37
CA VAL A 85 -1.29 3.05 0.63
C VAL A 85 -1.74 2.47 -0.71
N LEU A 86 -1.33 1.25 -1.02
CA LEU A 86 -1.86 0.57 -2.20
C LEU A 86 -3.33 0.26 -1.97
N PRO A 87 -4.18 0.52 -2.97
CA PRO A 87 -5.61 0.41 -2.79
C PRO A 87 -6.04 -1.03 -2.54
N GLU A 88 -6.89 -1.20 -1.53
CA GLU A 88 -7.59 -2.46 -1.25
C GLU A 88 -8.73 -2.65 -2.25
N ILE A 89 -8.98 -3.91 -2.59
CA ILE A 89 -9.98 -4.30 -3.58
C ILE A 89 -11.05 -5.16 -2.91
N LEU A 90 -12.29 -4.68 -2.89
CA LEU A 90 -13.42 -5.48 -2.44
C LEU A 90 -13.71 -6.60 -3.45
N CYS A 91 -13.53 -7.85 -3.02
CA CYS A 91 -13.98 -9.03 -3.75
C CYS A 91 -15.52 -9.03 -3.79
N ARG A 92 -16.12 -8.59 -4.91
CA ARG A 92 -17.54 -8.81 -5.18
C ARG A 92 -17.69 -10.01 -6.11
N SER A 93 -18.47 -11.01 -5.67
CA SER A 93 -19.02 -12.08 -6.51
C SER A 93 -20.13 -11.57 -7.42
#